data_AF-A0A249PLD9-F1
#
_entry.id   AF-A0A249PLD9-F1
#
_cell.length_a   1.000
_cell.length_b   1.000
_cell.length_c   1.000
_cell.angle_alpha   90.00
_cell.angle_beta   90.00
_cell.angle_gamma   90.00
#
_symmetry.space_group_name_H-M   'P 1'
#
loop_
_entity.id
_entity.type
_entity.pdbx_description
1 polymer ?
#
loop_
_entity_poly.entity_id
_entity_poly.type
_entity_poly.pdbx_seq_one_letter_code
_entity_poly.pdbx_strand_id
1 'polypeptide(L)'
;MLPDREPATAEAWLRQNAQIQIIARDRGGAYGLAAARALPDAVQVADRWHLMENASRAFLDAVRKSMRQIRKTLGATRVNPKLLTAAKRLQYEGYLRREQTNAVIIALTKEGATIKEIVRRTGHSRGLVRQVLRGQRNDVFRSRESSLEPYLEWLDAQWAAGKRNGTELWRRLRTQGFRGSRRLVSEWATRRKRADTGRRRPPPSWPTRVFHEGWRGAGH
;
A
#
# COMPACT_ATOMS: atom_id res chain seq x y z
N MET A 1 -1.28 4.88 -37.13
CA MET A 1 -0.17 4.85 -36.16
C MET A 1 1.00 5.63 -36.73
N LEU A 2 1.79 6.31 -35.90
CA LEU A 2 3.04 6.95 -36.34
C LEU A 2 4.11 5.88 -36.63
N PRO A 3 5.06 6.15 -37.54
CA PRO A 3 6.05 5.17 -37.98
C PRO A 3 7.10 4.85 -36.91
N ASP A 4 7.30 5.74 -35.92
CA ASP A 4 8.24 5.56 -34.83
C ASP A 4 7.74 6.26 -33.55
N ARG A 5 8.58 6.23 -32.52
CA ARG A 5 8.37 6.90 -31.22
C ARG A 5 9.29 8.12 -31.06
N GLU A 6 9.68 8.78 -32.14
CA GLU A 6 10.53 9.97 -32.05
C GLU A 6 9.69 11.24 -31.84
N PRO A 7 10.09 12.15 -30.91
CA PRO A 7 9.39 13.40 -30.67
C PRO A 7 9.26 14.28 -31.92
N ALA A 8 10.24 14.25 -32.82
CA ALA A 8 10.24 15.01 -34.06
C ALA A 8 9.14 14.53 -35.03
N THR A 9 8.95 13.21 -35.14
CA THR A 9 7.89 12.59 -35.95
C THR A 9 6.51 12.96 -35.41
N ALA A 10 6.35 12.99 -34.09
CA ALA A 10 5.12 13.46 -33.46
C ALA A 10 4.88 14.97 -33.68
N GLU A 11 5.91 15.81 -33.59
CA GLU A 11 5.81 17.25 -33.85
C GLU A 11 5.33 17.54 -35.28
N ALA A 12 5.96 16.91 -36.27
CA ALA A 12 5.61 17.10 -37.69
C ALA A 12 4.16 16.69 -37.98
N TRP A 13 3.71 15.57 -37.40
CA TRP A 13 2.34 15.12 -37.54
C TRP A 13 1.34 16.08 -36.87
N LEU A 14 1.64 16.59 -35.67
CA LEU A 14 0.77 17.53 -34.98
C LEU A 14 0.62 18.85 -35.73
N ARG A 15 1.69 19.36 -36.38
CA ARG A 15 1.60 20.57 -37.22
C ARG A 15 0.65 20.42 -38.40
N GLN A 16 0.53 19.21 -38.94
CA GLN A 16 -0.40 18.90 -40.03
C GLN A 16 -1.85 18.74 -39.54
N ASN A 17 -2.07 18.72 -38.23
CA ASN A 17 -3.37 18.50 -37.59
C ASN A 17 -3.73 19.66 -36.65
N ALA A 18 -3.71 20.89 -37.19
CA ALA A 18 -3.97 22.12 -36.46
C ALA A 18 -5.37 22.21 -35.80
N GLN A 19 -6.32 21.37 -36.23
CA GLN A 19 -7.66 21.28 -35.64
C GLN A 19 -7.69 20.61 -34.25
N ILE A 20 -6.60 19.98 -33.81
CA ILE A 20 -6.54 19.31 -32.51
C ILE A 20 -6.46 20.34 -31.38
N GLN A 21 -7.46 20.32 -30.50
CA GLN A 21 -7.54 21.24 -29.36
C GLN A 21 -7.07 20.62 -28.03
N ILE A 22 -7.06 19.29 -27.91
CA ILE A 22 -6.68 18.58 -26.69
C ILE A 22 -5.73 17.43 -27.03
N ILE A 23 -4.60 17.36 -26.34
CA ILE A 23 -3.58 16.31 -26.52
C ILE A 23 -3.43 15.54 -25.22
N ALA A 24 -3.87 14.27 -25.21
CA ALA A 24 -3.57 13.34 -24.13
C ALA A 24 -2.20 12.69 -24.37
N ARG A 25 -1.26 12.86 -23.43
CA ARG A 25 0.11 12.37 -23.59
C ARG A 25 0.71 11.74 -22.34
N ASP A 26 1.75 10.95 -22.58
CA ASP A 26 2.69 10.49 -21.57
C ASP A 26 3.50 11.68 -21.01
N ARG A 27 4.04 11.53 -19.80
CA ARG A 27 4.80 12.56 -19.09
C ARG A 27 6.22 12.79 -19.64
N GLY A 28 6.62 12.08 -20.69
CA GLY A 28 7.89 12.29 -21.38
C GLY A 28 8.06 13.76 -21.79
N GLY A 29 9.11 14.41 -21.28
CA GLY A 29 9.35 15.85 -21.50
C GLY A 29 9.50 16.21 -22.98
N ALA A 30 10.11 15.33 -23.78
CA ALA A 30 10.33 15.55 -25.20
C ALA A 30 9.03 15.64 -26.01
N TYR A 31 8.04 14.79 -25.72
CA TYR A 31 6.73 14.83 -26.38
C TYR A 31 5.89 16.04 -25.95
N GLY A 32 6.00 16.45 -24.68
CA GLY A 32 5.33 17.67 -24.23
C GLY A 32 5.86 18.93 -24.93
N LEU A 33 7.18 18.99 -25.14
CA LEU A 33 7.81 20.08 -25.89
C LEU A 33 7.44 20.04 -27.38
N ALA A 34 7.47 18.87 -28.00
CA ALA A 34 7.01 18.68 -29.39
C ALA A 34 5.56 19.15 -29.57
N ALA A 35 4.66 18.73 -28.67
CA ALA A 35 3.27 19.17 -28.70
C ALA A 35 3.11 20.68 -28.52
N ALA A 36 3.85 21.29 -27.59
CA ALA A 36 3.79 22.73 -27.34
C ALA A 36 4.32 23.56 -28.53
N ARG A 37 5.30 23.04 -29.27
CA ARG A 37 5.83 23.68 -30.48
C ARG A 37 4.89 23.54 -31.67
N ALA A 38 4.31 22.36 -31.85
CA ALA A 38 3.42 22.09 -32.98
C ALA A 38 2.05 22.75 -32.82
N LEU A 39 1.48 22.73 -31.62
CA LEU A 39 0.14 23.23 -31.31
C LEU A 39 0.16 24.01 -29.98
N PRO A 40 0.60 25.28 -29.99
CA PRO A 40 0.75 26.09 -28.78
C PRO A 40 -0.55 26.29 -28.00
N ASP A 41 -1.67 26.36 -28.72
CA ASP A 41 -3.00 26.60 -28.15
C ASP A 41 -3.72 25.31 -27.69
N ALA A 42 -3.15 24.13 -28.01
CA ALA A 42 -3.75 22.87 -27.62
C ALA A 42 -3.51 22.56 -26.14
N VAL A 43 -4.57 22.19 -25.43
CA VAL A 43 -4.50 21.81 -24.02
C VAL A 43 -3.87 20.43 -23.88
N GLN A 44 -2.72 20.36 -23.22
CA GLN A 44 -2.05 19.10 -22.94
C GLN A 44 -2.54 18.51 -21.62
N VAL A 45 -3.12 17.30 -21.68
CA VAL A 45 -3.57 16.55 -20.52
C VAL A 45 -2.75 15.28 -20.34
N ALA A 46 -2.63 14.83 -19.09
CA ALA A 46 -2.03 13.53 -18.82
C ALA A 46 -2.91 12.43 -19.42
N ASP A 47 -2.30 11.40 -19.99
CA ASP A 47 -3.05 10.24 -20.45
C ASP A 47 -3.81 9.54 -19.32
N ARG A 48 -4.76 8.67 -19.73
CA ARG A 48 -5.62 7.92 -18.81
C ARG A 48 -4.82 7.10 -17.80
N TRP A 49 -3.71 6.49 -18.20
CA TRP A 49 -2.91 5.66 -17.30
C TRP A 49 -2.33 6.51 -16.18
N HIS A 50 -1.71 7.65 -16.52
CA HIS A 50 -1.18 8.58 -15.53
C HIS A 50 -2.27 9.15 -14.63
N LEU A 51 -3.42 9.53 -15.16
CA LEU A 51 -4.53 10.03 -14.33
C LEU A 51 -4.95 8.98 -13.29
N MET A 52 -5.12 7.72 -13.71
CA MET A 52 -5.50 6.63 -12.82
C MET A 52 -4.41 6.31 -11.79
N GLU A 53 -3.14 6.27 -12.20
CA GLU A 53 -2.01 6.02 -11.30
C GLU A 53 -1.88 7.12 -10.25
N ASN A 54 -1.98 8.39 -10.66
CA ASN A 54 -1.91 9.52 -9.71
C ASN A 54 -3.10 9.53 -8.75
N ALA A 55 -4.31 9.29 -9.25
CA ALA A 55 -5.52 9.24 -8.42
C ALA A 55 -5.43 8.09 -7.40
N SER A 56 -5.01 6.90 -7.85
CA SER A 56 -4.81 5.74 -6.98
C SER A 56 -3.75 6.03 -5.92
N ARG A 57 -2.61 6.63 -6.30
CA ARG A 57 -1.56 7.01 -5.36
C ARG A 57 -2.04 8.04 -4.34
N ALA A 58 -2.76 9.07 -4.79
CA ALA A 58 -3.30 10.11 -3.91
C ALA A 58 -4.34 9.54 -2.94
N PHE A 59 -5.20 8.64 -3.41
CA PHE A 59 -6.17 7.94 -2.57
C PHE A 59 -5.48 7.08 -1.51
N LEU A 60 -4.49 6.26 -1.90
CA LEU A 60 -3.71 5.45 -0.95
C LEU A 60 -2.99 6.32 0.08
N ASP A 61 -2.44 7.47 -0.33
CA ASP A 61 -1.81 8.42 0.57
C ASP A 61 -2.80 9.03 1.57
N ALA A 62 -4.01 9.38 1.12
CA ALA A 62 -5.07 9.90 1.98
C ALA A 62 -5.52 8.84 3.00
N VAL A 63 -5.76 7.60 2.56
CA VAL A 63 -6.10 6.48 3.45
C VAL A 63 -5.00 6.24 4.47
N ARG A 64 -3.73 6.16 4.05
CA ARG A 64 -2.58 5.94 4.94
C ARG A 64 -2.45 7.02 6.02
N LYS A 65 -2.71 8.29 5.68
CA LYS A 65 -2.74 9.39 6.66
C LYS A 65 -3.84 9.19 7.71
N SER A 66 -5.04 8.79 7.27
CA SER A 66 -6.20 8.59 8.14
C SER A 66 -6.12 7.34 9.01
N MET A 67 -5.40 6.30 8.57
CA MET A 67 -5.30 5.02 9.31
C MET A 67 -4.78 5.18 10.74
N ARG A 68 -3.88 6.14 11.02
CA ARG A 68 -3.39 6.39 12.38
C ARG A 68 -4.52 6.84 13.30
N GLN A 69 -5.37 7.75 12.83
CA GLN A 69 -6.52 8.24 13.58
C GLN A 69 -7.58 7.15 13.75
N ILE A 70 -7.87 6.40 12.68
CA ILE A 70 -8.80 5.26 12.72
C ILE A 70 -8.35 4.19 13.73
N ARG A 71 -7.05 3.85 13.77
CA ARG A 71 -6.53 2.91 14.77
C ARG A 71 -6.61 3.47 16.20
N LYS A 72 -6.42 4.78 16.36
CA LYS A 72 -6.53 5.44 17.68
C LYS A 72 -7.96 5.40 18.20
N THR A 73 -8.96 5.67 17.35
CA THR A 73 -10.38 5.68 17.75
C THR A 73 -10.92 4.28 18.02
N LEU A 74 -10.51 3.27 17.25
CA LEU A 74 -10.93 1.87 17.44
C LEU A 74 -10.28 1.16 18.63
N GLY A 75 -9.46 1.84 19.46
CA GLY A 75 -8.72 1.20 20.56
C GLY A 75 -7.67 0.18 20.08
N ALA A 76 -7.48 0.07 18.77
CA ALA A 76 -6.53 -0.79 18.06
C ALA A 76 -5.06 -0.43 18.31
N THR A 77 -4.80 0.70 18.98
CA THR A 77 -3.48 1.25 19.27
C THR A 77 -2.68 0.42 20.26
N ARG A 78 -3.32 -0.36 21.14
CA ARG A 78 -2.62 -1.17 22.16
C ARG A 78 -2.21 -2.52 21.60
N VAL A 79 -1.06 -2.57 20.94
CA VAL A 79 -0.39 -3.84 20.66
C VAL A 79 0.21 -4.36 21.97
N ASN A 80 -0.29 -5.49 22.48
CA ASN A 80 0.34 -6.17 23.61
C ASN A 80 1.60 -6.94 23.12
N PRO A 81 2.82 -6.49 23.46
CA PRO A 81 4.05 -7.10 22.94
C PRO A 81 4.23 -8.56 23.40
N LYS A 82 3.67 -8.91 24.56
CA LYS A 82 3.75 -10.27 25.12
C LYS A 82 3.02 -11.29 24.25
N LEU A 83 1.98 -10.87 23.54
CA LEU A 83 1.18 -11.73 22.64
C LEU A 83 1.76 -11.81 21.21
N LEU A 84 2.84 -11.10 20.92
CA LEU A 84 3.46 -11.12 19.59
C LEU A 84 4.37 -12.33 19.41
N THR A 85 4.31 -12.94 18.22
CA THR A 85 5.33 -13.89 17.77
C THR A 85 6.68 -13.19 17.61
N ALA A 86 7.80 -13.93 17.65
CA ALA A 86 9.14 -13.35 17.51
C ALA A 86 9.29 -12.44 16.27
N ALA A 87 8.76 -12.86 15.11
CA ALA A 87 8.76 -12.05 13.90
C ALA A 87 7.94 -10.75 14.03
N LYS A 88 6.80 -10.79 14.74
CA LYS A 88 5.99 -9.60 14.99
C LYS A 88 6.62 -8.68 16.04
N ARG A 89 7.34 -9.22 17.03
CA ARG A 89 8.12 -8.43 18.00
C ARG A 89 9.21 -7.63 17.29
N LEU A 90 9.98 -8.27 16.40
CA LEU A 90 10.99 -7.58 15.61
C LEU A 90 10.40 -6.45 14.74
N GLN A 91 9.23 -6.68 14.13
CA GLN A 91 8.53 -5.63 13.38
C GLN A 91 8.05 -4.49 14.29
N TYR A 92 7.57 -4.82 15.50
CA TYR A 92 7.09 -3.85 16.47
C TYR A 92 8.24 -2.99 17.02
N GLU A 93 9.39 -3.58 17.34
CA GLU A 93 10.60 -2.84 17.70
C GLU A 93 11.06 -1.93 16.55
N GLY A 94 11.06 -2.45 15.32
CA GLY A 94 11.32 -1.65 14.12
C GLY A 94 10.29 -0.54 13.89
N TYR A 95 9.05 -0.69 14.36
CA TYR A 95 8.07 0.38 14.39
C TYR A 95 8.40 1.45 15.44
N LEU A 96 8.75 1.06 16.67
CA LEU A 96 9.11 1.99 17.73
C LEU A 96 10.30 2.90 17.34
N ARG A 97 11.35 2.33 16.74
CA ARG A 97 12.49 3.12 16.22
C ARG A 97 12.04 4.13 15.15
N ARG A 98 11.11 3.73 14.27
CA ARG A 98 10.55 4.64 13.26
C ARG A 98 9.71 5.74 13.89
N GLU A 99 8.90 5.43 14.89
CA GLU A 99 8.12 6.45 15.61
C GLU A 99 9.03 7.47 16.31
N GLN A 100 10.13 7.03 16.91
CA GLN A 100 11.14 7.94 17.48
C GLN A 100 11.72 8.86 16.40
N THR A 101 12.18 8.30 15.27
CA THR A 101 12.65 9.11 14.13
C THR A 101 11.58 10.09 13.63
N ASN A 102 10.34 9.63 13.47
CA ASN A 102 9.24 10.46 13.00
C ASN A 102 8.98 11.62 13.97
N ALA A 103 9.00 11.36 15.27
CA ALA A 103 8.77 12.36 16.32
C ALA A 103 9.84 13.46 16.29
N VAL A 104 11.13 13.10 16.15
CA VAL A 104 12.23 14.07 16.03
C VAL A 104 12.07 14.96 14.80
N ILE A 105 11.76 14.37 13.63
CA ILE A 105 11.53 15.15 12.40
C ILE A 105 10.34 16.10 12.54
N ILE A 106 9.24 15.64 13.15
CA ILE A 106 8.05 16.46 13.37
C ILE A 106 8.34 17.59 14.36
N ALA A 107 9.10 17.33 15.43
CA ALA A 107 9.48 18.35 16.42
C ALA A 107 10.30 19.47 15.77
N LEU A 108 11.37 19.13 15.04
CA LEU A 108 12.20 20.11 14.31
C LEU A 108 11.38 20.92 13.30
N THR A 109 10.39 20.29 12.66
CA THR A 109 9.50 21.01 11.71
C THR A 109 8.60 21.99 12.42
N LYS A 110 8.09 21.65 13.62
CA LYS A 110 7.29 22.57 14.45
C LYS A 110 8.11 23.75 14.97
N GLU A 111 9.41 23.57 15.15
CA GLU A 111 10.37 24.64 15.45
C GLU A 111 10.71 25.51 14.23
N GLY A 112 10.10 25.27 13.07
CA GLY A 112 10.31 26.05 11.85
C GLY A 112 11.53 25.62 11.03
N ALA A 113 12.19 24.50 11.35
CA ALA A 113 13.36 24.05 10.59
C ALA A 113 12.98 23.66 9.16
N THR A 114 13.78 24.11 8.19
CA THR A 114 13.62 23.71 6.78
C THR A 114 13.98 22.24 6.58
N ILE A 115 13.47 21.61 5.51
CA ILE A 115 13.85 20.23 5.16
C ILE A 115 15.37 20.05 5.06
N LYS A 116 16.09 21.04 4.50
CA LYS A 116 17.56 20.98 4.37
C LYS A 116 18.23 20.94 5.75
N GLU A 117 17.74 21.77 6.66
CA GLU A 117 18.25 21.83 8.03
C GLU A 117 17.94 20.54 8.82
N ILE A 118 16.73 19.98 8.67
CA ILE A 118 16.37 18.70 9.29
C ILE A 118 17.28 17.57 8.80
N VAL A 119 17.55 17.50 7.49
CA VAL A 119 18.50 16.53 6.90
C VAL A 119 19.88 16.68 7.53
N ARG A 120 20.38 17.92 7.66
CA ARG A 120 21.69 18.21 8.25
C ARG A 120 21.78 17.82 9.72
N ARG A 121 20.74 18.13 10.52
CA ARG A 121 20.71 17.84 11.97
C ARG A 121 20.52 16.36 12.29
N THR A 122 19.72 15.66 11.50
CA THR A 122 19.32 14.27 11.80
C THR A 122 20.12 13.21 11.03
N GLY A 123 20.87 13.60 10.00
CA GLY A 123 21.56 12.66 9.10
C GLY A 123 20.61 11.84 8.23
N HIS A 124 19.30 12.10 8.27
CA HIS A 124 18.30 11.37 7.51
C HIS A 124 18.18 11.87 6.08
N SER A 125 17.88 10.97 5.15
CA SER A 125 17.72 11.35 3.74
C SER A 125 16.54 12.32 3.54
N ARG A 126 16.67 13.21 2.56
CA ARG A 126 15.61 14.16 2.18
C ARG A 126 14.29 13.44 1.83
N GLY A 127 14.38 12.23 1.26
CA GLY A 127 13.23 11.39 0.98
C GLY A 127 12.52 10.92 2.24
N LEU A 128 13.28 10.48 3.25
CA LEU A 128 12.73 10.07 4.55
C LEU A 128 11.99 11.23 5.22
N VAL A 129 12.61 12.41 5.30
CA VAL A 129 12.01 13.60 5.90
C VAL A 129 10.66 13.91 5.24
N ARG A 130 10.63 13.96 3.90
CA ARG A 130 9.37 14.18 3.15
C ARG A 130 8.31 13.10 3.42
N GLN A 131 8.71 11.84 3.52
CA GLN A 131 7.80 10.74 3.80
C GLN A 131 7.16 10.87 5.19
N VAL A 132 7.93 11.29 6.19
CA VAL A 132 7.42 11.57 7.55
C VAL A 132 6.44 12.74 7.53
N LEU A 133 6.80 13.85 6.90
CA LEU A 133 5.93 15.03 6.81
C LEU A 133 4.62 14.75 6.08
N ARG A 134 4.62 13.80 5.14
CA ARG A 134 3.42 13.33 4.44
C ARG A 134 2.62 12.29 5.23
N GLY A 135 3.06 11.87 6.43
CA GLY A 135 2.37 10.86 7.23
C GLY A 135 2.42 9.44 6.64
N GLN A 136 3.38 9.14 5.76
CA GLN A 136 3.46 7.87 5.01
C GLN A 136 4.29 6.78 5.74
N ARG A 137 4.41 6.85 7.08
CA ARG A 137 5.22 5.91 7.91
C ARG A 137 4.52 5.36 9.15
N ASN A 138 3.20 5.52 9.27
CA ASN A 138 2.44 5.22 10.49
C ASN A 138 2.07 3.72 10.67
N ASP A 139 2.56 2.83 9.80
CA ASP A 139 2.22 1.41 9.86
C ASP A 139 3.02 0.64 10.90
N VAL A 140 2.30 0.13 11.91
CA VAL A 140 2.82 -0.69 13.01
C VAL A 140 3.36 -2.02 12.48
N PHE A 141 2.55 -2.71 11.68
CA PHE A 141 2.96 -3.91 10.97
C PHE A 141 2.93 -3.60 9.48
N ARG A 142 4.02 -3.93 8.77
CA ARG A 142 4.02 -3.83 7.32
C ARG A 142 3.20 -5.00 6.78
N SER A 143 2.07 -4.70 6.13
CA SER A 143 1.43 -5.64 5.22
C SER A 143 2.39 -5.84 4.04
N ARG A 144 3.09 -6.98 4.03
CA ARG A 144 3.70 -7.44 2.78
C ARG A 144 2.58 -8.06 1.96
N GLU A 145 2.40 -7.60 0.74
CA GLU A 145 1.69 -8.39 -0.27
C GLU A 145 2.30 -9.79 -0.27
N SER A 146 1.46 -10.79 -0.06
CA SER A 146 1.90 -12.17 -0.12
C SER A 146 2.24 -12.47 -1.56
N SER A 147 3.34 -13.18 -1.83
CA SER A 147 3.58 -13.69 -3.18
C SER A 147 2.49 -14.67 -3.65
N LEU A 148 1.62 -15.12 -2.73
CA LEU A 148 0.42 -15.90 -3.05
C LEU A 148 -0.74 -15.06 -3.60
N GLU A 149 -0.75 -13.73 -3.44
CA GLU A 149 -1.90 -12.87 -3.79
C GLU A 149 -2.39 -13.14 -5.22
N PRO A 150 -1.51 -13.20 -6.25
CA PRO A 150 -1.94 -13.46 -7.63
C PRO A 150 -2.51 -14.86 -7.86
N TYR A 151 -2.33 -15.77 -6.91
CA TYR A 151 -2.71 -17.18 -7.00
C TYR A 151 -3.86 -17.54 -6.04
N LEU A 152 -4.41 -16.59 -5.28
CA LEU A 152 -5.44 -16.87 -4.28
C LEU A 152 -6.73 -17.39 -4.91
N GLU A 153 -7.18 -16.81 -6.02
CA GLU A 153 -8.38 -17.27 -6.73
C GLU A 153 -8.22 -18.72 -7.21
N TRP A 154 -7.08 -19.04 -7.82
CA TRP A 154 -6.78 -20.40 -8.25
C TRP A 154 -6.73 -21.37 -7.07
N LEU A 155 -6.07 -20.98 -5.98
CA LEU A 155 -5.98 -21.77 -4.76
C LEU A 155 -7.36 -22.03 -4.14
N ASP A 156 -8.23 -21.03 -4.10
CA ASP A 156 -9.61 -21.14 -3.61
C ASP A 156 -10.44 -22.07 -4.49
N ALA A 157 -10.29 -22.00 -5.82
CA ALA A 157 -10.93 -22.93 -6.75
C ALA A 157 -10.47 -24.38 -6.54
N GLN A 158 -9.17 -24.62 -6.36
CA GLN A 158 -8.66 -25.96 -6.05
C GLN A 158 -9.17 -26.47 -4.69
N TRP A 159 -9.28 -25.56 -3.71
CA TRP A 159 -9.80 -25.89 -2.38
C TRP A 159 -11.26 -26.33 -2.42
N ALA A 160 -12.08 -25.59 -3.17
CA ALA A 160 -13.48 -25.92 -3.42
C ALA A 160 -13.62 -27.25 -4.17
N ALA A 161 -12.70 -27.55 -5.10
CA ALA A 161 -12.60 -28.84 -5.79
C ALA A 161 -12.05 -29.99 -4.92
N GLY A 162 -11.91 -29.80 -3.59
CA GLY A 162 -11.50 -30.85 -2.66
C GLY A 162 -9.99 -31.11 -2.58
N LYS A 163 -9.14 -30.32 -3.26
CA LYS A 163 -7.68 -30.45 -3.16
C LYS A 163 -7.19 -29.83 -1.84
N ARG A 164 -7.06 -30.65 -0.79
CA ARG A 164 -6.70 -30.21 0.57
C ARG A 164 -5.22 -30.40 0.95
N ASN A 165 -4.38 -30.88 0.03
CA ASN A 165 -2.95 -31.10 0.29
C ASN A 165 -2.10 -29.88 -0.10
N GLY A 166 -1.63 -29.11 0.90
CA GLY A 166 -0.83 -27.91 0.68
C GLY A 166 0.50 -28.14 -0.07
N THR A 167 1.12 -29.32 0.09
CA THR A 167 2.35 -29.65 -0.66
C THR A 167 2.04 -29.90 -2.13
N GLU A 168 0.91 -30.55 -2.44
CA GLU A 168 0.47 -30.77 -3.82
C GLU A 168 0.10 -29.44 -4.50
N LEU A 169 -0.66 -28.58 -3.81
CA LEU A 169 -1.00 -27.24 -4.29
C LEU A 169 0.27 -26.42 -4.58
N TRP A 170 1.29 -26.50 -3.72
CA TRP A 170 2.56 -25.84 -3.97
C TRP A 170 3.26 -26.35 -5.25
N ARG A 171 3.30 -27.67 -5.48
CA ARG A 171 3.91 -28.23 -6.70
C ARG A 171 3.18 -27.73 -7.95
N ARG A 172 1.86 -27.67 -7.93
CA ARG A 172 1.03 -27.14 -9.03
C ARG A 172 1.22 -25.62 -9.23
N LEU A 173 1.39 -24.86 -8.15
CA LEU A 173 1.73 -23.44 -8.25
C LEU A 173 3.12 -23.23 -8.88
N ARG A 174 4.10 -24.10 -8.56
CA ARG A 174 5.45 -24.03 -9.14
C ARG A 174 5.41 -24.16 -10.66
N THR A 175 4.56 -25.04 -11.22
CA THR A 175 4.40 -25.19 -12.68
C THR A 175 3.75 -23.97 -13.33
N GLN A 176 2.99 -23.18 -12.57
CA GLN A 176 2.39 -21.92 -13.02
C GLN A 176 3.30 -20.69 -12.79
N GLY A 177 4.57 -20.90 -12.43
CA GLY A 177 5.55 -19.82 -12.27
C GLY A 177 5.68 -19.27 -10.84
N PHE A 178 5.00 -19.84 -9.85
CA PHE A 178 5.16 -19.41 -8.46
C PHE A 178 6.60 -19.64 -7.97
N ARG A 179 7.22 -18.61 -7.39
CA ARG A 179 8.60 -18.69 -6.84
C ARG A 179 8.66 -18.72 -5.32
N GLY A 180 7.51 -18.76 -4.64
CA GLY A 180 7.46 -18.78 -3.17
C GLY A 180 7.67 -20.17 -2.55
N SER A 181 7.80 -20.18 -1.23
CA SER A 181 8.13 -21.39 -0.48
C SER A 181 6.94 -22.33 -0.28
N ARG A 182 7.23 -23.64 -0.19
CA ARG A 182 6.23 -24.67 0.16
C ARG A 182 5.53 -24.38 1.49
N ARG A 183 6.28 -23.83 2.46
CA ARG A 183 5.76 -23.46 3.78
C ARG A 183 4.62 -22.45 3.68
N LEU A 184 4.75 -21.45 2.80
CA LEU A 184 3.75 -20.40 2.63
C LEU A 184 2.38 -20.96 2.17
N VAL A 185 2.40 -21.85 1.17
CA VAL A 185 1.18 -22.55 0.68
C VAL A 185 0.64 -23.53 1.72
N SER A 186 1.53 -24.22 2.45
CA SER A 186 1.13 -25.14 3.52
C SER A 186 0.42 -24.40 4.66
N GLU A 187 0.94 -23.24 5.08
CA GLU A 187 0.32 -22.40 6.11
C GLU A 187 -1.05 -21.86 5.65
N TRP A 188 -1.17 -21.46 4.38
CA TRP A 188 -2.45 -21.09 3.78
C TRP A 188 -3.46 -22.25 3.84
N ALA A 189 -3.06 -23.46 3.43
CA ALA A 189 -3.90 -24.66 3.47
C ALA A 189 -4.30 -25.05 4.91
N THR A 190 -3.37 -24.93 5.87
CA THR A 190 -3.69 -25.16 7.29
C THR A 190 -4.73 -24.16 7.81
N ARG A 191 -4.65 -22.88 7.41
CA ARG A 191 -5.66 -21.87 7.80
C ARG A 191 -7.03 -22.21 7.22
N ARG A 192 -7.09 -22.62 5.95
CA ARG A 192 -8.35 -23.03 5.29
C ARG A 192 -8.96 -24.27 5.94
N LYS A 193 -8.16 -25.30 6.26
CA LYS A 193 -8.64 -26.48 7.02
C LYS A 193 -9.27 -26.11 8.36
N ARG A 194 -8.66 -25.18 9.09
CA ARG A 194 -9.17 -24.69 10.38
C ARG A 194 -10.48 -23.92 10.21
N ALA A 195 -10.62 -23.17 9.12
CA ALA A 195 -11.85 -22.46 8.81
C ALA A 195 -13.00 -23.43 8.45
N ASP A 196 -12.71 -24.47 7.64
CA ASP A 196 -13.71 -25.47 7.22
C ASP A 196 -14.16 -26.38 8.38
N THR A 197 -13.27 -26.71 9.32
CA THR A 197 -13.56 -27.65 10.42
C THR A 197 -14.42 -27.05 11.55
N GLY A 198 -15.07 -25.92 11.33
CA GLY A 198 -15.96 -25.30 12.31
C GLY A 198 -15.28 -24.81 13.59
N ARG A 199 -13.96 -24.98 13.74
CA ARG A 199 -13.15 -24.22 14.70
C ARG A 199 -12.99 -22.80 14.15
N ARG A 200 -14.10 -22.05 14.13
CA ARG A 200 -14.10 -20.60 14.21
C ARG A 200 -13.20 -20.25 15.40
N ARG A 201 -11.92 -20.00 15.13
CA ARG A 201 -11.27 -18.95 15.88
C ARG A 201 -12.13 -17.72 15.61
N PRO A 202 -12.56 -16.96 16.63
CA PRO A 202 -13.14 -15.68 16.35
C PRO A 202 -12.17 -14.94 15.39
N PRO A 203 -12.67 -14.10 14.46
CA PRO A 203 -11.79 -13.16 13.77
C PRO A 203 -10.89 -12.55 14.85
N PRO A 204 -9.58 -12.32 14.59
CA PRO A 204 -8.67 -11.83 15.62
C PRO A 204 -9.40 -10.72 16.37
N SER A 205 -9.70 -10.98 17.64
CA SER A 205 -10.57 -10.11 18.40
C SER A 205 -9.83 -8.77 18.48
N TRP A 206 -10.27 -7.81 17.67
CA TRP A 206 -10.41 -6.47 18.20
C TRP A 206 -11.24 -6.65 19.49
N PRO A 207 -10.80 -6.12 20.64
CA PRO A 207 -11.51 -6.34 21.89
C PRO A 207 -12.82 -5.56 21.86
N THR A 208 -13.81 -6.08 21.15
CA THR A 208 -15.21 -5.74 21.33
C THR A 208 -15.67 -6.59 22.50
N ARG A 209 -15.47 -6.04 23.71
CA ARG A 209 -16.02 -6.62 24.92
C ARG A 209 -17.53 -6.41 24.86
N VAL A 210 -18.25 -7.53 24.89
CA VAL A 210 -19.71 -7.64 24.92
C VAL A 210 -20.23 -6.87 26.15
N PHE A 211 -21.11 -5.90 25.91
CA PHE A 211 -22.11 -5.41 26.86
C PHE A 211 -23.21 -6.48 27.00
N HIS A 212 -23.91 -6.47 28.14
CA HIS A 212 -24.91 -7.41 28.69
C HIS A 212 -24.30 -8.19 29.87
N GLU A 213 -24.78 -8.16 31.11
CA GLU A 213 -25.95 -7.59 31.76
C GLU A 213 -25.61 -7.51 33.27
N GLY A 214 -26.07 -6.47 33.97
CA GLY A 214 -25.79 -6.31 35.39
C GLY A 214 -26.47 -5.08 36.00
N TRP A 215 -27.71 -4.79 35.60
CA TRP A 215 -28.58 -3.90 36.35
C TRP A 215 -29.51 -4.75 37.22
N ARG A 216 -29.14 -4.93 38.49
CA ARG A 216 -30.08 -5.20 39.59
C ARG A 216 -29.53 -4.58 40.87
N GLY A 217 -30.18 -3.49 41.29
CA GLY A 217 -30.49 -3.15 42.68
C GLY A 217 -29.34 -2.75 43.61
N ALA A 218 -29.29 -1.47 43.97
CA ALA A 218 -29.37 -1.02 45.36
C ALA A 218 -29.40 0.52 45.37
N GLY A 219 -30.58 1.08 45.60
CA GLY A 219 -30.70 2.43 46.14
C GLY A 219 -30.61 2.33 47.65
N HIS A 220 -29.83 3.22 48.24
CA HIS A 220 -30.06 3.86 49.53
C HIS A 220 -29.56 5.29 49.43
#